data_AF-K2EBB8-F1
#
_entry.id   AF-K2EBB8-F1
#
_cell.length_a   1.000
_cell.length_b   1.000
_cell.length_c   1.000
_cell.angle_alpha   90.00
_cell.angle_beta   90.00
_cell.angle_gamma   90.00
#
_symmetry.space_group_name_H-M   'P 1'
#
loop_
_entity.id
_entity.type
_entity.pdbx_description
1 polymer ?
#
loop_
_entity_poly.entity_id
_entity_poly.type
_entity_poly.pdbx_seq_one_letter_code
_entity_poly.pdbx_strand_id
1 'polypeptide(L)'
;MISQLLKIGLLSAGAFLLAMFLTPLYTHFAYKHQWWKKMRTKTVDGEKARIYQKLHKGKHKRNIPTMAGVLIWGTVLILTLI
;
A
#
# COMPACT_ATOMS: atom_id res chain seq x y z
N MET A 1 4.81 33.96 8.89
CA MET A 1 4.74 33.21 7.62
C MET A 1 5.85 32.17 7.51
N ILE A 2 7.12 32.58 7.58
CA ILE A 2 8.28 31.66 7.48
C ILE A 2 8.27 30.55 8.56
N SER A 3 7.92 30.89 9.80
CA SER A 3 7.82 29.90 10.88
C SER A 3 6.76 28.82 10.65
N GLN A 4 5.64 29.16 9.98
CA GLN A 4 4.59 28.20 9.65
C GLN A 4 5.03 27.27 8.52
N LEU A 5 5.70 27.83 7.51
CA LEU A 5 6.31 27.05 6.42
C LEU A 5 7.36 26.07 6.95
N LEU A 6 8.22 26.51 7.87
CA LEU A 6 9.21 25.65 8.52
C LEU A 6 8.56 24.51 9.32
N LYS A 7 7.50 24.79 10.08
CA LYS A 7 6.76 23.76 10.82
C LYS A 7 6.16 22.70 9.90
N ILE A 8 5.46 23.12 8.84
CA ILE A 8 4.85 22.21 7.88
C ILE A 8 5.93 21.40 7.15
N GLY A 9 7.05 22.03 6.78
CA GLY A 9 8.19 21.35 6.16
C GLY A 9 8.80 20.27 7.06
N LEU A 10 9.02 20.58 8.34
CA LEU A 10 9.55 19.61 9.31
C LEU A 10 8.60 18.45 9.55
N LEU A 11 7.29 18.72 9.71
CA LEU A 11 6.28 17.67 9.86
C LEU A 11 6.21 16.78 8.61
N SER A 12 6.32 17.37 7.41
CA SER A 12 6.31 16.61 6.15
C SER A 12 7.53 15.72 6.00
N ALA A 13 8.72 16.24 6.31
CA ALA A 13 9.96 15.47 6.31
C ALA A 13 9.92 14.34 7.36
N GLY A 14 9.44 14.64 8.57
CA GLY A 14 9.24 13.66 9.63
C GLY A 14 8.28 12.54 9.22
N ALA A 15 7.14 12.89 8.60
CA ALA A 15 6.17 11.92 8.08
C ALA A 15 6.79 11.01 7.02
N PHE A 16 7.55 11.59 6.08
CA PHE A 16 8.21 10.83 5.05
C PHE A 16 9.22 9.83 5.62
N LEU A 17 10.09 10.28 6.54
CA LEU A 17 11.08 9.42 7.19
C LEU A 17 10.43 8.31 8.00
N LEU A 18 9.39 8.64 8.78
CA LEU A 18 8.65 7.67 9.58
C LEU A 18 7.94 6.63 8.70
N ALA A 19 7.29 7.06 7.61
CA ALA A 19 6.66 6.15 6.65
C ALA A 19 7.69 5.23 5.99
N MET A 20 8.85 5.75 5.60
CA MET A 20 9.94 4.93 5.03
C MET A 20 10.46 3.90 6.03
N PHE A 21 10.60 4.28 7.30
CA PHE A 21 11.01 3.37 8.36
C PHE A 21 9.97 2.27 8.64
N LEU A 22 8.67 2.60 8.58
CA LEU A 22 7.58 1.63 8.77
C LEU A 22 7.36 0.72 7.56
N THR A 23 7.78 1.13 6.36
CA THR A 23 7.59 0.39 5.11
C THR A 23 8.15 -1.05 5.14
N PRO A 24 9.40 -1.33 5.56
CA PRO A 24 9.92 -2.71 5.64
C PRO A 24 9.12 -3.60 6.61
N LEU A 25 8.64 -3.03 7.72
CA LEU A 25 7.80 -3.76 8.67
C LEU A 25 6.46 -4.14 8.02
N TYR A 26 5.81 -3.17 7.38
CA TYR A 26 4.56 -3.42 6.66
C TYR A 26 4.74 -4.44 5.53
N THR A 27 5.77 -4.31 4.70
CA THR A 27 5.98 -5.21 3.57
C THR A 27 6.25 -6.63 4.05
N HIS A 28 7.00 -6.83 5.14
CA HIS A 28 7.18 -8.15 5.73
C HIS A 28 5.83 -8.82 6.07
N PHE A 29 4.94 -8.12 6.76
CA PHE A 29 3.62 -8.64 7.09
C PHE A 29 2.72 -8.83 5.87
N ALA A 30 2.74 -7.89 4.92
CA ALA A 30 1.94 -7.94 3.72
C ALA A 30 2.30 -9.13 2.82
N TYR A 31 3.60 -9.44 2.70
CA TYR A 31 4.06 -10.63 1.98
C TYR A 31 3.78 -11.92 2.75
N LYS A 32 4.00 -11.94 4.07
CA LYS A 32 3.72 -13.11 4.93
C LYS A 32 2.25 -13.54 4.87
N HIS A 33 1.32 -12.59 4.90
CA HIS A 33 -0.13 -12.86 4.91
C HIS A 33 -0.78 -12.77 3.53
N GLN A 34 0.03 -12.63 2.48
CA GLN A 34 -0.43 -12.60 1.11
C GLN A 34 -1.48 -11.52 0.80
N TRP A 35 -1.28 -10.30 1.32
CA TRP A 35 -2.18 -9.16 1.14
C TRP A 35 -2.10 -8.56 -0.27
N TRP A 36 -2.26 -9.37 -1.32
CA TRP A 36 -2.35 -8.92 -2.70
C TRP A 36 -3.66 -9.35 -3.33
N LYS A 37 -4.03 -8.67 -4.41
CA LYS A 37 -5.24 -9.00 -5.16
C LYS A 37 -5.04 -10.32 -5.92
N LYS A 38 -5.86 -11.32 -5.60
CA LYS A 38 -5.92 -12.61 -6.31
C LYS A 38 -6.71 -12.46 -7.61
N MET A 39 -6.35 -13.24 -8.63
CA MET A 39 -7.04 -13.23 -9.93
C MET A 39 -8.47 -13.76 -9.81
N ARG A 40 -9.40 -13.11 -10.50
CA ARG A 40 -10.77 -13.62 -10.65
C ARG A 40 -10.77 -14.88 -11.52
N THR A 41 -11.50 -15.91 -11.08
CA THR A 41 -11.60 -17.20 -11.77
C THR A 41 -12.87 -17.39 -12.59
N LYS A 42 -13.97 -16.73 -12.19
CA LYS A 42 -15.29 -16.82 -12.84
C LYS A 42 -15.69 -15.51 -13.50
N THR A 43 -16.38 -15.54 -14.63
CA THR A 43 -17.01 -14.36 -15.26
C THR A 43 -18.29 -13.98 -14.51
N VAL A 44 -19.03 -12.99 -15.00
CA VAL A 44 -20.33 -12.62 -14.42
C VAL A 44 -21.34 -13.75 -14.64
N ASP A 45 -21.24 -14.44 -15.77
CA ASP A 45 -22.09 -15.58 -16.15
C ASP A 45 -21.64 -16.92 -15.53
N GLY A 46 -20.66 -16.91 -14.63
CA GLY A 46 -20.17 -18.11 -13.93
C GLY A 46 -19.16 -18.96 -14.70
N GLU A 47 -18.92 -18.69 -15.98
CA GLU A 47 -17.91 -19.38 -16.79
C GLU A 47 -16.47 -19.05 -16.38
N LYS A 48 -15.49 -19.87 -16.79
CA LYS A 48 -14.07 -19.61 -16.50
C LYS A 48 -13.61 -18.36 -17.24
N ALA A 49 -13.06 -17.39 -16.50
CA ALA A 49 -12.56 -16.11 -17.04
C ALA A 49 -11.20 -16.25 -17.79
N ARG A 50 -11.17 -17.06 -18.86
CA ARG A 50 -9.95 -17.42 -19.61
C ARG A 50 -9.23 -16.22 -20.23
N ILE A 51 -9.96 -15.28 -20.83
CA ILE A 51 -9.38 -14.09 -21.47
C ILE A 51 -8.80 -13.14 -20.41
N TYR A 52 -9.56 -12.86 -19.34
CA TYR A 52 -9.08 -12.03 -18.23
C TYR A 52 -7.78 -12.58 -17.63
N GLN A 53 -7.75 -13.89 -17.36
CA GLN A 53 -6.54 -14.55 -16.86
C GLN A 53 -5.39 -14.49 -17.86
N LYS A 54 -5.63 -14.71 -19.16
CA LYS A 54 -4.59 -14.63 -20.19
C LYS A 54 -3.95 -13.24 -20.23
N LEU A 55 -4.77 -12.18 -20.19
CA LEU A 55 -4.30 -10.79 -20.28
C LEU A 55 -3.63 -10.29 -19.00
N HIS A 56 -4.16 -10.66 -17.82
CA HIS A 56 -3.67 -10.13 -16.55
C HIS A 56 -2.61 -11.01 -15.88
N LYS A 57 -2.27 -12.18 -16.46
CA LYS A 57 -1.32 -13.13 -15.87
C LYS A 57 0.01 -12.48 -15.50
N GLY A 58 0.54 -11.60 -16.35
CA GLY A 58 1.78 -10.87 -16.07
C GLY A 58 1.70 -9.99 -14.82
N LYS A 59 0.59 -9.26 -14.63
CA LYS A 59 0.39 -8.34 -13.49
C LYS A 59 0.36 -9.06 -12.15
N HIS A 60 -0.24 -10.25 -12.10
CA HIS A 60 -0.38 -11.01 -10.85
C HIS A 60 0.84 -11.88 -10.52
N LYS A 61 1.80 -12.07 -11.43
CA LYS A 61 3.04 -12.84 -11.14
C LYS A 61 3.89 -12.23 -10.02
N ARG A 62 3.90 -10.90 -9.90
CA ARG A 62 4.78 -10.18 -8.97
C ARG A 62 4.20 -10.07 -7.54
N ASN A 63 3.01 -10.63 -7.28
CA ASN A 63 2.36 -10.64 -5.95
C ASN A 63 2.43 -9.28 -5.25
N ILE A 64 1.99 -8.23 -5.93
CA ILE A 64 2.11 -6.85 -5.45
C ILE A 64 1.09 -6.65 -4.32
N PRO A 65 1.53 -6.36 -3.09
CA PRO A 65 0.61 -6.17 -1.99
C PRO A 65 -0.27 -4.94 -2.24
N THR A 66 -1.55 -5.10 -1.94
CA THR A 66 -2.60 -4.07 -1.94
C THR A 66 -2.92 -3.77 -0.49
N MET A 67 -3.08 -2.49 -0.11
CA MET A 67 -3.30 -1.94 1.26
C MET A 67 -2.15 -1.08 1.85
N ALA A 68 -1.26 -0.53 1.01
CA ALA A 68 -0.23 0.41 1.47
C ALA A 68 -0.79 1.68 2.14
N GLY A 69 -2.09 1.97 1.97
CA GLY A 69 -2.76 3.08 2.67
C GLY A 69 -2.68 3.00 4.20
N VAL A 70 -2.48 1.81 4.79
CA VAL A 70 -2.28 1.68 6.24
C VAL A 70 -1.03 2.41 6.71
N LEU A 71 0.01 2.51 5.87
CA LEU A 71 1.21 3.30 6.18
C LEU A 71 0.88 4.78 6.25
N ILE A 72 -0.01 5.28 5.40
CA ILE A 72 -0.42 6.69 5.40
C ILE A 72 -1.17 6.99 6.69
N TRP A 73 -2.27 6.28 6.95
CA TRP A 73 -3.10 6.51 8.13
C TRP A 73 -2.32 6.27 9.43
N GLY A 74 -1.51 5.21 9.50
CA GLY A 74 -0.67 4.92 10.67
C GLY A 74 0.38 5.98 10.92
N THR A 75 1.09 6.45 9.89
CA THR A 75 2.10 7.51 10.03
C THR A 75 1.47 8.82 10.49
N VAL A 76 0.34 9.21 9.88
CA VAL A 76 -0.38 10.44 10.26
C VAL A 76 -0.89 10.34 11.70
N LEU A 77 -1.46 9.20 12.10
CA LEU A 77 -1.95 8.99 13.45
C LEU A 77 -0.82 9.08 14.49
N ILE A 78 0.32 8.42 14.24
CA ILE A 78 1.48 8.50 15.13
C ILE A 78 1.95 9.95 15.27
N LEU A 79 2.12 10.67 14.16
CA LEU A 79 2.55 12.06 14.20
C LEU A 79 1.54 13.02 14.83
N THR A 80 0.24 12.70 14.78
CA THR A 80 -0.80 13.55 15.39
C THR A 80 -0.86 13.37 16.91
N LEU A 81 -0.48 12.20 17.41
CA LEU A 81 -0.49 11.87 18.84
C LEU A 81 0.79 12.31 19.58
N ILE A 82 1.86 12.62 18.84
CA ILE A 82 3.11 13.18 19.35
C ILE A 82 2.99 14.70 19.40
#